data_AF-A0AAW3NCB2-F1
#
_entry.id   AF-A0AAW3NCB2-F1
#
_cell.length_a   1.000
_cell.length_b   1.000
_cell.length_c   1.000
_cell.angle_alpha   90.00
_cell.angle_beta   90.00
_cell.angle_gamma   90.00
#
_symmetry.space_group_name_H-M   'P 1'
#
loop_
_entity.id
_entity.type
_entity.pdbx_description
1 polymer ?
#
loop_
_entity_poly.entity_id
_entity_poly.type
_entity_poly.pdbx_seq_one_letter_code
_entity_poly.pdbx_strand_id
1 'polypeptide(L)'
;MRGDIVRDYPALADDPTLRERLNAAFARTKELGFERDALVVDFLYMEASDPGFYNAPSVAAWLNKPGVPAEQRFEMLLQVAQKKQQEMKENH
;
A
#
# COMPACT_ATOMS: atom_id res chain seq x y z
N MET A 1 2.21 -8.90 -11.25
CA MET A 1 1.47 -8.08 -10.27
C MET A 1 0.12 -8.68 -9.85
N ARG A 2 -1.01 -8.53 -10.57
CA ARG A 2 -2.30 -9.15 -10.15
C ARG A 2 -2.16 -10.66 -9.92
N GLY A 3 -1.46 -11.36 -10.83
CA GLY A 3 -1.22 -12.80 -10.70
C GLY A 3 -0.41 -13.17 -9.45
N ASP A 4 0.57 -12.35 -9.07
CA ASP A 4 1.36 -12.57 -7.85
C ASP A 4 0.52 -12.33 -6.60
N ILE A 5 -0.25 -11.23 -6.57
CA ILE A 5 -1.19 -10.95 -5.47
C ILE A 5 -2.22 -12.08 -5.33
N VAL A 6 -2.78 -12.59 -6.42
CA VAL A 6 -3.76 -13.69 -6.38
C VAL A 6 -3.10 -15.01 -5.97
N ARG A 7 -1.84 -15.25 -6.34
CA ARG A 7 -1.08 -16.41 -5.86
C ARG A 7 -0.91 -16.36 -4.34
N ASP A 8 -0.59 -15.18 -3.81
CA ASP A 8 -0.33 -14.99 -2.38
C ASP A 8 -1.64 -14.89 -1.57
N TYR A 9 -2.73 -14.40 -2.21
CA TYR A 9 -4.08 -14.26 -1.65
C TYR A 9 -5.14 -14.84 -2.61
N PRO A 10 -5.33 -16.17 -2.63
CA PRO A 10 -6.24 -16.83 -3.58
C PRO A 10 -7.69 -16.35 -3.50
N ALA A 11 -8.15 -15.89 -2.33
CA ALA A 11 -9.49 -15.35 -2.14
C ALA A 11 -9.79 -14.10 -3.00
N LEU A 12 -8.75 -13.40 -3.46
CA LEU A 12 -8.88 -12.23 -4.34
C LEU A 12 -9.05 -12.61 -5.82
N ALA A 13 -8.94 -13.90 -6.18
CA ALA A 13 -9.10 -14.36 -7.56
C ALA A 13 -10.46 -13.96 -8.15
N ASP A 14 -11.50 -14.09 -7.32
CA ASP A 14 -12.91 -13.89 -7.66
C ASP A 14 -13.39 -12.45 -7.43
N ASP A 15 -12.55 -11.56 -6.90
CA ASP A 15 -12.90 -10.14 -6.77
C ASP A 15 -12.89 -9.45 -8.15
N PRO A 16 -14.07 -9.06 -8.68
CA PRO A 16 -14.15 -8.46 -10.00
C PRO A 16 -13.57 -7.03 -10.03
N THR A 17 -13.48 -6.37 -8.87
CA THR A 17 -13.03 -4.98 -8.73
C THR A 17 -11.51 -4.86 -8.56
N LEU A 18 -10.82 -5.97 -8.24
CA LEU A 18 -9.39 -5.98 -7.91
C LEU A 18 -8.54 -5.32 -8.98
N ARG A 19 -8.79 -5.64 -10.25
CA ARG A 19 -7.99 -5.09 -11.37
C ARG A 19 -8.12 -3.56 -11.46
N GLU A 20 -9.34 -3.06 -11.32
CA GLU A 20 -9.62 -1.61 -11.40
C GLU A 20 -8.97 -0.87 -10.23
N ARG A 21 -9.13 -1.40 -9.01
CA ARG A 21 -8.51 -0.85 -7.80
C ARG A 21 -6.98 -0.83 -7.87
N LEU A 22 -6.35 -1.92 -8.32
CA LEU A 22 -4.89 -1.96 -8.49
C LEU A 22 -4.41 -0.96 -9.55
N ASN A 23 -5.17 -0.74 -10.62
CA ASN A 23 -4.83 0.27 -11.62
C ASN A 23 -4.96 1.69 -11.05
N ALA A 24 -6.01 1.98 -10.28
CA ALA A 24 -6.19 3.26 -9.62
C ALA A 24 -5.08 3.54 -8.59
N ALA A 25 -4.71 2.52 -7.81
CA ALA A 25 -3.60 2.62 -6.86
C ALA A 25 -2.26 2.83 -7.58
N PHE A 26 -2.00 2.14 -8.69
CA PHE A 26 -0.80 2.36 -9.49
C PHE A 26 -0.75 3.79 -10.05
N ALA A 27 -1.86 4.29 -10.62
CA ALA A 27 -1.94 5.68 -11.06
C ALA A 27 -1.63 6.65 -9.92
N ARG A 28 -2.17 6.38 -8.72
CA ARG A 28 -1.92 7.20 -7.54
C ARG A 28 -0.43 7.22 -7.14
N THR A 29 0.29 6.12 -7.23
CA THR A 29 1.75 6.10 -6.98
C THR A 29 2.51 7.00 -7.95
N LYS A 30 2.06 7.11 -9.21
CA LYS A 30 2.66 8.00 -10.20
C LYS A 30 2.37 9.47 -9.91
N GLU A 31 1.14 9.80 -9.51
CA GLU A 31 0.78 11.15 -9.06
C GLU A 31 1.57 11.59 -7.82
N LEU A 32 1.88 10.64 -6.93
CA LEU A 32 2.70 10.86 -5.73
C LEU A 32 4.21 10.89 -6.02
N GLY A 33 4.63 10.64 -7.27
CA GLY A 33 6.04 10.68 -7.66
C GLY A 33 6.87 9.52 -7.15
N PHE A 34 6.31 8.32 -7.04
CA PHE A 34 7.07 7.12 -6.68
C PHE A 34 8.02 6.73 -7.82
N GLU A 35 9.26 6.43 -7.46
CA GLU A 35 10.35 6.05 -8.35
C GLU A 35 10.78 4.59 -8.15
N ARG A 36 10.65 4.06 -6.93
CA ARG A 36 11.07 2.70 -6.56
C ARG A 36 9.97 1.70 -6.85
N ASP A 37 10.20 0.81 -7.81
CA ASP A 37 9.27 -0.27 -8.15
C ASP A 37 8.89 -1.13 -6.94
N ALA A 38 9.81 -1.37 -6.01
CA ALA A 38 9.53 -2.11 -4.77
C ALA A 38 8.43 -1.45 -3.92
N LEU A 39 8.46 -0.12 -3.77
CA LEU A 39 7.43 0.59 -3.00
C LEU A 39 6.11 0.72 -3.76
N VAL A 40 6.15 0.74 -5.09
CA VAL A 40 4.93 0.62 -5.90
C VAL A 40 4.30 -0.76 -5.68
N VAL A 41 5.11 -1.82 -5.68
CA VAL A 41 4.65 -3.19 -5.40
C VAL A 41 4.01 -3.26 -4.01
N ASP A 42 4.69 -2.78 -2.97
CA ASP A 42 4.16 -2.77 -1.60
C ASP A 42 2.84 -1.98 -1.48
N PHE A 43 2.73 -0.84 -2.18
CA PHE A 43 1.50 -0.04 -2.20
C PHE A 43 0.32 -0.79 -2.80
N LEU A 44 0.55 -1.56 -3.86
CA LEU A 44 -0.46 -2.38 -4.51
C LEU A 44 -0.85 -3.62 -3.67
N TYR A 45 0.11 -4.21 -2.95
CA TYR A 45 -0.20 -5.26 -1.97
C TYR A 45 -1.04 -4.71 -0.81
N MET A 46 -0.74 -3.50 -0.33
CA MET A 46 -1.56 -2.81 0.67
C MET A 46 -2.97 -2.55 0.15
N GLU A 47 -3.14 -2.01 -1.07
CA GLU A 47 -4.46 -1.83 -1.69
C GLU A 47 -5.23 -3.14 -1.81
N ALA A 48 -4.58 -4.24 -2.15
CA ALA A 48 -5.22 -5.54 -2.24
C ALA A 48 -5.76 -6.02 -0.88
N SER A 49 -4.99 -5.79 0.20
CA SER A 49 -5.34 -6.22 1.55
C SER A 49 -6.29 -5.27 2.30
N ASP A 50 -6.17 -3.97 2.06
CA ASP A 50 -6.92 -2.88 2.69
C ASP A 50 -7.41 -1.92 1.59
N PRO A 51 -8.55 -2.24 0.96
CA PRO A 51 -9.10 -1.48 -0.17
C PRO A 51 -9.23 0.02 0.15
N GLY A 52 -8.55 0.86 -0.62
CA GLY A 52 -8.63 2.31 -0.49
C GLY A 52 -7.91 2.88 0.72
N PHE A 53 -6.96 2.16 1.34
CA PHE A 53 -6.23 2.64 2.53
C PHE A 53 -5.65 4.05 2.36
N TYR A 54 -5.18 4.38 1.16
CA TYR A 54 -4.57 5.68 0.84
C TYR A 54 -5.58 6.81 0.65
N ASN A 55 -6.88 6.50 0.57
CA ASN A 55 -7.96 7.47 0.53
C ASN A 55 -8.44 7.86 1.93
N ALA A 56 -8.04 7.11 2.97
CA ALA A 56 -8.34 7.49 4.35
C ALA A 56 -7.76 8.88 4.62
N PRO A 57 -8.54 9.84 5.17
CA PRO A 57 -8.12 11.24 5.27
C PRO A 57 -6.78 11.43 5.99
N SER A 58 -6.50 10.62 7.01
CA SER A 58 -5.24 10.64 7.77
C SER A 58 -4.04 10.18 6.92
N VAL A 59 -4.21 9.09 6.17
CA VAL A 59 -3.16 8.54 5.29
C VAL A 59 -2.93 9.48 4.10
N ALA A 60 -4.01 9.96 3.48
CA ALA A 60 -3.93 10.93 2.39
C ALA A 60 -3.22 12.22 2.84
N ALA A 61 -3.59 12.78 4.00
CA ALA A 61 -2.93 13.95 4.55
C ALA A 61 -1.45 13.68 4.87
N TRP A 62 -1.12 12.49 5.38
CA TRP A 62 0.26 12.09 5.63
C TRP A 62 1.07 12.05 4.33
N LEU A 63 0.61 11.31 3.31
CA LEU A 63 1.33 11.14 2.04
C LEU A 63 1.56 12.47 1.30
N ASN A 64 0.61 13.41 1.37
CA ASN A 64 0.72 14.70 0.70
C ASN A 64 1.44 15.79 1.53
N LYS A 65 1.90 15.49 2.76
CA LYS A 65 2.51 16.50 3.63
C LYS A 65 3.83 17.00 3.02
N PRO A 66 4.02 18.34 2.88
CA PRO A 66 5.22 18.89 2.24
C PRO A 66 6.50 18.60 3.03
N GLY A 67 7.65 18.76 2.34
CA GLY A 67 8.99 18.66 2.92
C GLY A 67 9.64 17.27 2.90
N VAL A 68 8.88 16.21 2.66
CA VAL A 68 9.40 14.84 2.48
C VAL A 68 8.64 14.19 1.32
N PRO A 69 9.32 13.50 0.38
CA PRO A 69 8.65 12.79 -0.71
C PRO A 69 7.60 11.80 -0.22
N ALA A 70 6.47 11.71 -0.94
CA ALA A 70 5.38 10.81 -0.58
C ALA A 70 5.83 9.35 -0.51
N GLU A 71 6.75 8.95 -1.40
CA GLU A 71 7.36 7.62 -1.39
C GLU A 71 8.09 7.32 -0.07
N GLN A 72 8.91 8.26 0.42
CA GLN A 72 9.60 8.10 1.70
C GLN A 72 8.60 8.10 2.87
N ARG A 73 7.52 8.88 2.79
CA ARG A 73 6.45 8.85 3.80
C ARG A 73 5.72 7.53 3.85
N PHE A 74 5.52 6.89 2.70
CA PHE A 74 4.91 5.57 2.62
C PHE A 74 5.84 4.50 3.22
N GLU A 75 7.13 4.54 2.92
CA GLU A 75 8.14 3.67 3.55
C GLU A 75 8.13 3.79 5.08
N MET A 76 8.03 5.01 5.61
CA MET A 76 7.88 5.23 7.06
C MET A 76 6.60 4.61 7.64
N LEU A 77 5.47 4.64 6.92
CA LEU A 77 4.24 3.97 7.35
C LEU A 77 4.43 2.45 7.44
N LEU A 78 5.09 1.86 6.45
CA LEU A 78 5.39 0.42 6.44
C LEU A 78 6.28 0.02 7.62
N GLN A 79 7.32 0.79 7.92
CA GLN A 79 8.20 0.54 9.06
C GLN A 79 7.45 0.60 10.40
N VAL A 80 6.54 1.57 10.58
CA VAL A 80 5.71 1.67 11.78
C VAL A 80 4.76 0.48 11.89
N ALA A 81 4.14 0.06 10.78
CA ALA A 81 3.26 -1.11 10.76
C ALA A 81 4.01 -2.39 11.13
N GLN A 82 5.20 -2.60 10.55
CA GLN A 82 6.05 -3.75 10.86
C GLN A 82 6.48 -3.76 12.33
N LYS A 83 6.90 -2.61 12.87
CA LYS A 83 7.29 -2.50 14.29
C LYS A 83 6.16 -2.87 15.23
N LYS A 84 4.93 -2.37 14.97
CA LYS A 84 3.75 -2.72 15.77
C LYS A 84 3.43 -4.21 15.72
N GLN A 85 3.56 -4.85 14.56
CA GLN A 85 3.36 -6.29 14.45
C GLN A 85 4.39 -7.10 15.23
N GLN A 86 5.64 -6.64 15.28
CA GLN A 86 6.69 -7.29 16.06
C GLN A 86 6.42 -7.16 17.57
N GLU A 87 6.09 -5.96 18.05
CA GLU A 87 5.74 -5.71 19.47
C GLU A 87 4.53 -6.54 19.92
N MET A 88 3.54 -6.78 19.04
CA MET A 88 2.40 -7.63 19.35
C MET A 88 2.77 -9.12 19.48
N LYS A 89 3.76 -9.59 18.71
CA LYS A 89 4.24 -10.98 18.77
C LYS A 89 5.16 -11.23 19.97
N GLU A 90 5.85 -10.22 20.46
CA GLU A 90 6.73 -10.31 21.63
C GLU A 90 5.98 -10.21 22.98
N ASN A 91 4.76 -9.64 22.95
CA ASN A 91 3.88 -9.51 24.11
C ASN A 91 2.82 -10.64 24.24
N HIS A 92 3.04 -11.78 23.58
CA HIS A 92 2.25 -13.01 23.70
C HIS A 92 3.17 -14.20 23.92
#